data_AF-A0A0Q8D7M3-F1
#
_entry.id   AF-A0A0Q8D7M3-F1
#
_cell.length_a   1.000
_cell.length_b   1.000
_cell.length_c   1.000
_cell.angle_alpha   90.00
_cell.angle_beta   90.00
_cell.angle_gamma   90.00
#
_symmetry.space_group_name_H-M   'P 1'
#
loop_
_entity.id
_entity.type
_entity.pdbx_description
1 polymer ?
#
loop_
_entity_poly.entity_id
_entity_poly.type
_entity_poly.pdbx_seq_one_letter_code
_entity_poly.pdbx_strand_id
1 'polypeptide(L)'
;MLAPVPARRRRPALSCGQWNEAACGFEARGSHKENGMFDRSVRRKAWTMLCLAGLALSGGACSAQHKRPTTKAAATDAGADAFAGDWGFSTRCYKGHYVGITLTRDGDGYTGTWSDGTDIWGSDGSFRGAQKDGKLEVDACTTTEQRGGYARCPAYTPNTAYFVRSGERLVWYRREGEMVDEYLTLDRQPANQVPVTDSEEVCDE
;
A
#
# COMPACT_ATOMS: atom_id res chain seq x y z
N MET A 1 31.33 48.65 -18.36
CA MET A 1 31.25 48.07 -19.72
C MET A 1 30.06 47.14 -19.74
N LEU A 2 29.01 47.48 -20.50
CA LEU A 2 27.70 46.81 -20.54
C LEU A 2 27.53 46.15 -21.92
N ALA A 3 27.24 44.85 -21.94
CA ALA A 3 26.53 44.12 -23.01
C ALA A 3 26.42 42.61 -22.64
N PRO A 4 25.47 41.84 -23.22
CA PRO A 4 24.08 42.15 -23.54
C PRO A 4 23.08 41.09 -23.00
N VAL A 5 21.80 41.48 -22.98
CA VAL A 5 20.63 40.67 -22.57
C VAL A 5 20.29 39.60 -23.63
N PRO A 6 20.01 38.34 -23.25
CA PRO A 6 19.60 37.31 -24.21
C PRO A 6 18.16 37.49 -24.72
N ALA A 7 17.99 37.33 -26.04
CA ALA A 7 16.73 37.46 -26.76
C ALA A 7 15.73 36.34 -26.42
N ARG A 8 14.48 36.72 -26.17
CA ARG A 8 13.31 35.83 -26.00
C ARG A 8 13.03 35.05 -27.29
N ARG A 9 13.09 33.72 -27.24
CA ARG A 9 12.52 32.87 -28.30
C ARG A 9 11.00 32.75 -28.12
N ARG A 10 10.29 32.96 -29.23
CA ARG A 10 8.83 32.95 -29.36
C ARG A 10 8.29 31.51 -29.25
N ARG A 11 7.19 31.35 -28.52
CA ARG A 11 6.37 30.12 -28.50
C ARG A 11 5.63 29.97 -29.84
N PRO A 12 5.57 28.78 -30.45
CA PRO A 12 4.59 28.51 -31.49
C PRO A 12 3.18 28.37 -30.90
N ALA A 13 2.21 28.81 -31.70
CA ALA A 13 0.81 28.96 -31.39
C ALA A 13 0.07 27.62 -31.26
N LEU A 14 -0.93 27.61 -30.37
CA LEU A 14 -1.99 26.62 -30.28
C LEU A 14 -2.83 26.67 -31.57
N SER A 15 -3.01 25.52 -32.22
CA SER A 15 -3.99 25.33 -33.29
C SER A 15 -5.25 24.70 -32.70
N CYS A 16 -6.37 25.40 -32.81
CA CYS A 16 -7.72 24.88 -32.64
C CYS A 16 -8.17 24.13 -33.92
N GLY A 17 -9.01 23.11 -33.74
CA GLY A 17 -9.59 22.26 -34.78
C GLY A 17 -9.10 20.82 -34.58
N GLN A 18 -9.93 19.84 -34.21
CA GLN A 18 -11.10 19.43 -34.97
C GLN A 18 -12.08 18.69 -34.05
N TRP A 19 -13.28 19.24 -33.93
CA TRP A 19 -14.46 18.55 -33.41
C TRP A 19 -15.00 17.65 -34.51
N ASN A 20 -15.26 16.38 -34.21
CA ASN A 20 -16.19 15.57 -35.00
C ASN A 20 -17.21 14.95 -34.04
N GLU A 21 -18.42 15.45 -34.18
CA GLU A 21 -19.67 14.87 -33.70
C GLU A 21 -19.94 13.55 -34.44
N ALA A 22 -20.39 12.54 -33.70
CA ALA A 22 -21.25 11.50 -34.26
C ALA A 22 -22.42 11.33 -33.30
N ALA A 23 -23.58 11.76 -33.78
CA ALA A 23 -24.85 11.81 -33.07
C ALA A 23 -25.56 10.44 -33.06
N CYS A 24 -26.32 10.27 -31.97
CA CYS A 24 -27.64 9.64 -31.81
C CYS A 24 -28.17 8.65 -32.86
N GLY A 25 -28.62 7.50 -32.35
CA GLY A 25 -29.64 6.65 -32.97
C GLY A 25 -30.40 5.86 -31.90
N PHE A 26 -31.53 6.40 -31.46
CA PHE A 26 -32.54 5.77 -30.59
C PHE A 26 -33.73 5.40 -31.48
N GLU A 27 -34.15 4.12 -31.51
CA GLU A 27 -35.56 3.74 -31.53
C GLU A 27 -35.77 2.21 -31.38
N ALA A 28 -36.93 1.88 -30.84
CA ALA A 28 -37.23 0.69 -30.07
C ALA A 28 -38.23 -0.27 -30.76
N ARG A 29 -38.26 -1.51 -30.25
CA ARG A 29 -39.38 -2.48 -30.16
C ARG A 29 -38.74 -3.83 -29.80
N GLY A 30 -39.04 -4.56 -28.72
CA GLY A 30 -40.22 -4.67 -27.87
C GLY A 30 -40.66 -6.14 -27.89
N SER A 31 -40.57 -6.87 -26.76
CA SER A 31 -41.54 -7.90 -26.36
C SER A 31 -41.26 -8.42 -24.94
N HIS A 32 -42.29 -8.30 -24.10
CA HIS A 32 -42.47 -8.81 -22.74
C HIS A 32 -42.17 -10.31 -22.56
N LYS A 33 -41.69 -10.66 -21.36
CA LYS A 33 -42.46 -11.53 -20.44
C LYS A 33 -42.00 -11.36 -18.98
N GLU A 34 -42.89 -10.79 -18.17
CA GLU A 34 -42.86 -10.80 -16.71
C GLU A 34 -43.15 -12.21 -16.17
N ASN A 35 -42.49 -12.58 -15.07
CA ASN A 35 -43.13 -12.92 -13.79
C ASN A 35 -42.06 -13.38 -12.80
N GLY A 36 -41.88 -12.60 -11.73
CA GLY A 36 -40.96 -12.89 -10.63
C GLY A 36 -41.31 -12.06 -9.40
N MET A 37 -42.55 -12.25 -8.95
CA MET A 37 -43.18 -11.65 -7.79
C MET A 37 -42.55 -12.17 -6.50
N PHE A 38 -42.10 -11.25 -5.64
CA PHE A 38 -41.94 -11.33 -4.19
C PHE A 38 -41.68 -12.71 -3.55
N ASP A 39 -40.53 -12.85 -2.89
CA ASP A 39 -40.54 -13.41 -1.54
C ASP A 39 -39.46 -12.77 -0.66
N ARG A 40 -39.92 -11.81 0.16
CA ARG A 40 -39.23 -11.42 1.40
C ARG A 40 -39.64 -12.46 2.43
N SER A 41 -38.67 -12.84 3.25
CA SER A 41 -38.81 -13.15 4.67
C SER A 41 -38.50 -14.60 5.05
N VAL A 42 -37.85 -14.71 6.20
CA VAL A 42 -37.70 -15.91 7.02
C VAL A 42 -36.74 -16.98 6.49
N ARG A 43 -35.53 -17.01 7.06
CA ARG A 43 -34.90 -18.27 7.54
C ARG A 43 -33.92 -17.96 8.66
N ARG A 44 -34.49 -17.51 9.79
CA ARG A 44 -33.95 -17.86 11.10
C ARG A 44 -34.17 -19.36 11.31
N LYS A 45 -33.24 -19.99 12.03
CA LYS A 45 -33.33 -21.27 12.76
C LYS A 45 -32.79 -22.52 12.08
N ALA A 46 -32.28 -23.37 12.97
CA ALA A 46 -31.59 -24.65 12.80
C ALA A 46 -30.12 -24.44 12.39
N TRP A 47 -29.10 -24.92 13.11
CA TRP A 47 -29.02 -26.20 13.78
C TRP A 47 -28.36 -26.07 15.16
N THR A 48 -29.16 -26.30 16.19
CA THR A 48 -28.69 -26.70 17.53
C THR A 48 -28.95 -28.20 17.64
N MET A 49 -28.10 -28.89 18.42
CA MET A 49 -28.20 -30.29 18.85
C MET A 49 -27.59 -31.28 17.87
N LEU A 50 -26.50 -31.96 18.26
CA LEU A 50 -26.59 -33.19 19.07
C LEU A 50 -25.24 -33.91 18.97
N CYS A 51 -24.46 -33.95 20.05
CA CYS A 51 -23.50 -35.03 20.35
C CYS A 51 -22.99 -34.85 21.80
N LEU A 52 -23.88 -35.09 22.75
CA LEU A 52 -23.54 -35.37 24.15
C LEU A 52 -23.77 -36.88 24.36
N ALA A 53 -22.70 -37.66 24.38
CA ALA A 53 -22.66 -38.97 25.03
C ALA A 53 -21.20 -39.43 25.13
N GLY A 54 -20.71 -39.69 26.34
CA GLY A 54 -19.44 -40.39 26.53
C GLY A 54 -18.57 -39.96 27.72
N LEU A 55 -19.15 -39.66 28.88
CA LEU A 55 -18.40 -39.60 30.14
C LEU A 55 -18.31 -41.02 30.71
N ALA A 56 -17.16 -41.67 30.53
CA ALA A 56 -16.79 -42.86 31.30
C ALA A 56 -15.28 -42.87 31.57
N LEU A 57 -14.99 -42.81 32.86
CA LEU A 57 -13.73 -42.94 33.58
C LEU A 57 -12.63 -43.81 32.92
N SER A 58 -11.45 -43.24 32.76
CA SER A 58 -10.19 -43.96 32.95
C SER A 58 -9.12 -43.02 33.50
N GLY A 59 -8.69 -43.32 34.74
CA GLY A 59 -7.46 -42.78 35.30
C GLY A 59 -6.27 -43.40 34.58
N GLY A 60 -5.23 -42.59 34.38
CA GLY A 60 -3.99 -43.02 33.75
C GLY A 60 -3.08 -41.82 33.56
N ALA A 61 -2.26 -41.54 34.58
CA ALA A 61 -1.16 -40.61 34.47
C ALA A 61 -0.20 -41.12 33.38
N CYS A 62 -0.26 -40.51 32.20
CA CYS A 62 0.78 -40.61 31.19
C CYS A 62 1.31 -39.21 30.93
N SER A 63 2.47 -38.93 31.52
CA SER A 63 3.37 -37.85 31.13
C SER A 63 3.74 -38.01 29.66
N ALA A 64 2.92 -37.46 28.75
CA ALA A 64 3.29 -37.28 27.37
C ALA A 64 3.91 -35.89 27.23
N GLN A 65 5.23 -35.91 27.06
CA GLN A 65 6.09 -34.76 26.80
C GLN A 65 5.49 -33.89 25.70
N HIS A 66 5.06 -32.67 26.04
CA HIS A 66 4.94 -31.61 25.05
C HIS A 66 6.35 -31.39 24.49
N LYS A 67 6.66 -32.00 23.34
CA LYS A 67 7.77 -31.55 22.51
C LYS A 67 7.47 -30.10 22.19
N ARG A 68 8.18 -29.21 22.89
CA ARG A 68 8.28 -27.79 22.56
C ARG A 68 8.49 -27.73 21.05
N PRO A 69 7.63 -27.05 20.28
CA PRO A 69 7.93 -26.79 18.89
C PRO A 69 9.28 -26.10 18.90
N THR A 70 10.29 -26.78 18.37
CA THR A 70 11.55 -26.16 18.03
C THR A 70 11.16 -25.08 17.05
N THR A 71 11.37 -23.83 17.45
CA THR A 71 11.40 -22.70 16.54
C THR A 71 12.33 -23.10 15.40
N LYS A 72 11.73 -23.54 14.30
CA LYS A 72 12.41 -23.67 13.03
C LYS A 72 12.82 -22.24 12.73
N ALA A 73 14.09 -21.92 12.94
CA ALA A 73 14.66 -20.68 12.44
C ALA A 73 14.18 -20.56 11.00
N ALA A 74 13.42 -19.50 10.71
CA ALA A 74 13.03 -19.18 9.36
C ALA A 74 14.33 -19.19 8.56
N ALA A 75 14.39 -20.08 7.57
CA ALA A 75 15.50 -20.08 6.64
C ALA A 75 15.57 -18.66 6.09
N THR A 76 16.66 -17.97 6.37
CA THR A 76 16.95 -16.69 5.73
C THR A 76 17.00 -17.02 4.25
N ASP A 77 15.98 -16.57 3.52
CA ASP A 77 15.82 -16.84 2.11
C ASP A 77 16.97 -16.15 1.38
N ALA A 78 18.08 -16.88 1.23
CA ALA A 78 19.27 -16.46 0.52
C ALA A 78 18.92 -16.41 -0.98
N GLY A 79 18.20 -15.36 -1.36
CA GLY A 79 17.59 -15.21 -2.68
C GLY A 79 16.47 -14.16 -2.72
N ALA A 80 15.91 -13.75 -1.57
CA ALA A 80 14.90 -12.70 -1.54
C ALA A 80 15.54 -11.33 -1.81
N ASP A 81 14.95 -10.56 -2.72
CA ASP A 81 15.35 -9.18 -2.98
C ASP A 81 15.25 -8.37 -1.67
N ALA A 82 16.31 -7.60 -1.40
CA ALA A 82 16.45 -6.88 -0.14
C ALA A 82 15.30 -5.90 0.09
N PHE A 83 14.85 -5.20 -0.95
CA PHE A 83 13.85 -4.14 -0.86
C PHE A 83 12.48 -4.56 -1.37
N ALA A 84 12.41 -5.52 -2.30
CA ALA A 84 11.14 -5.88 -2.89
C ALA A 84 10.18 -6.55 -1.89
N GLY A 85 8.91 -6.36 -2.17
CA GLY A 85 7.78 -6.83 -1.38
C GLY A 85 6.92 -5.69 -0.85
N ASP A 86 5.98 -6.08 -0.01
CA ASP A 86 5.04 -5.19 0.64
C ASP A 86 5.52 -4.87 2.06
N TRP A 87 5.44 -3.60 2.42
CA TRP A 87 5.90 -3.01 3.65
C TRP A 87 4.80 -2.14 4.22
N GLY A 88 4.71 -2.09 5.54
CA GLY A 88 3.70 -1.24 6.15
C GLY A 88 3.95 -0.96 7.61
N PHE A 89 3.26 0.08 8.05
CA PHE A 89 3.21 0.54 9.43
C PHE A 89 1.76 0.94 9.71
N SER A 90 1.26 0.60 10.90
CA SER A 90 -0.01 1.10 11.39
C SER A 90 0.04 1.38 12.87
N THR A 91 -0.56 2.49 13.25
CA THR A 91 -0.91 2.81 14.64
C THR A 91 -2.39 3.21 14.71
N ARG A 92 -3.03 2.94 15.84
CA ARG A 92 -4.35 3.46 16.21
C ARG A 92 -4.26 4.65 17.15
N CYS A 93 -3.07 5.04 17.59
CA CYS A 93 -2.89 6.17 18.47
C CYS A 93 -3.37 7.47 17.83
N TYR A 94 -4.03 8.28 18.66
CA TYR A 94 -4.64 9.56 18.28
C TYR A 94 -5.63 9.46 17.11
N LYS A 95 -5.20 9.77 15.89
CA LYS A 95 -6.02 9.74 14.65
C LYS A 95 -5.63 8.60 13.71
N GLY A 96 -4.87 7.65 14.23
CA GLY A 96 -4.21 6.62 13.45
C GLY A 96 -3.15 7.17 12.50
N HIS A 97 -2.25 6.29 12.08
CA HIS A 97 -1.32 6.54 10.99
C HIS A 97 -1.05 5.21 10.30
N TYR A 98 -1.27 5.18 8.99
CA TYR A 98 -1.25 4.00 8.15
C TYR A 98 -0.37 4.29 6.95
N VAL A 99 0.70 3.51 6.81
CA VAL A 99 1.62 3.60 5.69
C VAL A 99 1.71 2.25 5.01
N GLY A 100 1.61 2.25 3.68
CA GLY A 100 1.80 1.08 2.84
C GLY A 100 2.80 1.39 1.73
N ILE A 101 3.74 0.48 1.49
CA ILE A 101 4.71 0.59 0.41
C ILE A 101 4.83 -0.77 -0.28
N THR A 102 4.67 -0.78 -1.60
CA THR A 102 4.98 -1.95 -2.43
C THR A 102 6.18 -1.61 -3.29
N LEU A 103 7.24 -2.41 -3.23
CA LEU A 103 8.42 -2.27 -4.07
C LEU A 103 8.59 -3.50 -4.93
N THR A 104 8.77 -3.30 -6.23
CA THR A 104 9.03 -4.33 -7.21
C THR A 104 10.38 -4.03 -7.86
N ARG A 105 11.27 -5.02 -7.88
CA ARG A 105 12.49 -4.93 -8.70
C ARG A 105 12.10 -5.04 -10.18
N ASP A 106 12.56 -4.09 -10.97
CA ASP A 106 12.40 -4.07 -12.43
C ASP A 106 13.77 -3.85 -13.08
N GLY A 107 14.36 -4.94 -13.56
CA GLY A 107 15.75 -4.97 -14.01
C GLY A 107 16.73 -4.56 -12.91
N ASP A 108 17.51 -3.51 -13.19
CA ASP A 108 18.49 -2.93 -12.26
C ASP A 108 17.87 -1.87 -11.32
N GLY A 109 16.60 -1.51 -11.54
CA GLY A 109 15.88 -0.51 -10.77
C GLY A 109 14.76 -1.09 -9.91
N TYR A 110 14.04 -0.19 -9.26
CA TYR A 110 12.83 -0.48 -8.51
C TYR A 110 11.71 0.45 -8.97
N THR A 111 10.50 -0.09 -8.99
CA THR A 111 9.25 0.66 -9.10
C THR A 111 8.37 0.32 -7.91
N GLY A 112 7.39 1.15 -7.61
CA GLY A 112 6.53 0.88 -6.48
C GLY A 112 5.38 1.84 -6.31
N THR A 113 4.54 1.54 -5.33
CA THR A 113 3.45 2.40 -4.88
C THR A 113 3.61 2.72 -3.42
N TRP A 114 3.08 3.86 -3.00
CA TRP A 114 3.04 4.25 -1.59
C TRP A 114 1.69 4.83 -1.24
N SER A 115 1.30 4.66 0.02
CA SER A 115 0.21 5.34 0.69
C SER A 115 0.67 5.78 2.07
N ASP A 116 0.23 6.96 2.48
CA ASP A 116 0.54 7.55 3.77
C ASP A 116 -0.68 8.37 4.22
N GLY A 117 -1.28 7.99 5.34
CA GLY A 117 -2.48 8.64 5.80
C GLY A 117 -2.90 8.32 7.22
N THR A 118 -3.95 8.99 7.64
CA THR A 118 -4.61 8.91 8.94
C THR A 118 -6.07 8.54 8.71
N ASP A 119 -6.86 8.45 9.78
CA ASP A 119 -8.32 8.27 9.67
C ASP A 119 -9.03 9.45 8.97
N ILE A 120 -8.37 10.58 8.74
CA ILE A 120 -8.99 11.81 8.22
C ILE A 120 -8.47 12.19 6.83
N TRP A 121 -7.17 12.06 6.61
CA TRP A 121 -6.50 12.50 5.40
C TRP A 121 -5.39 11.54 5.02
N GLY A 122 -5.10 11.44 3.73
CA GLY A 122 -3.96 10.68 3.24
C GLY A 122 -3.54 11.12 1.84
N SER A 123 -2.43 10.56 1.40
CA SER A 123 -1.91 10.70 0.06
C SER A 123 -1.35 9.37 -0.41
N ASP A 124 -1.35 9.19 -1.72
CA ASP A 124 -0.79 8.03 -2.38
C ASP A 124 -0.06 8.44 -3.65
N GLY A 125 0.70 7.49 -4.20
CA GLY A 125 1.38 7.68 -5.47
C GLY A 125 2.35 6.54 -5.80
N SER A 126 3.40 6.89 -6.53
CA SER A 126 4.37 5.91 -7.03
C SER A 126 5.81 6.31 -6.74
N PHE A 127 6.65 5.29 -6.63
CA PHE A 127 8.11 5.40 -6.57
C PHE A 127 8.74 4.84 -7.83
N ARG A 128 9.89 5.41 -8.17
CA ARG A 128 10.90 4.76 -9.01
C ARG A 128 12.27 5.05 -8.42
N GLY A 129 13.20 4.14 -8.58
CA GLY A 129 14.52 4.32 -7.97
C GLY A 129 15.54 3.28 -8.36
N ALA A 130 16.71 3.41 -7.77
CA ALA A 130 17.81 2.48 -7.95
C ALA A 130 18.55 2.27 -6.64
N GLN A 131 19.12 1.08 -6.49
CA GLN A 131 19.96 0.78 -5.34
C GLN A 131 21.36 1.35 -5.54
N LYS A 132 21.87 2.07 -4.53
CA LYS A 132 23.21 2.62 -4.48
C LYS A 132 23.73 2.61 -3.05
N ASP A 133 24.94 2.09 -2.85
CA ASP A 133 25.62 2.09 -1.54
C ASP A 133 24.77 1.50 -0.39
N GLY A 134 23.99 0.45 -0.69
CA GLY A 134 23.11 -0.21 0.28
C GLY A 134 21.80 0.53 0.57
N LYS A 135 21.54 1.64 -0.12
CA LYS A 135 20.29 2.43 -0.04
C LYS A 135 19.49 2.25 -1.32
N LEU A 136 18.17 2.26 -1.21
CA LEU A 136 17.30 2.44 -2.36
C LEU A 136 16.91 3.91 -2.46
N GLU A 137 17.56 4.67 -3.34
CA GLU A 137 17.23 6.07 -3.58
C GLU A 137 16.03 6.16 -4.53
N VAL A 138 15.02 6.96 -4.17
CA VAL A 138 13.77 7.03 -4.93
C VAL A 138 13.38 8.46 -5.28
N ASP A 139 12.82 8.57 -6.48
CA ASP A 139 11.95 9.66 -6.88
C ASP A 139 10.51 9.28 -6.55
N ALA A 140 9.67 10.27 -6.24
CA ALA A 140 8.26 10.06 -5.94
C ALA A 140 7.33 10.94 -6.79
N CYS A 141 6.17 10.40 -7.12
CA CYS A 141 5.04 11.17 -7.61
C CYS A 141 3.82 10.91 -6.74
N THR A 142 2.82 11.78 -6.79
CA THR A 142 1.53 11.61 -6.12
C THR A 142 0.38 11.52 -7.12
N THR A 143 -0.68 10.80 -6.76
CA THR A 143 -1.93 10.73 -7.52
C THR A 143 -2.66 12.08 -7.51
N THR A 144 -2.65 12.78 -6.38
CA THR A 144 -3.33 14.07 -6.18
C THR A 144 -2.32 15.14 -5.79
N GLU A 145 -2.15 16.15 -6.64
CA GLU A 145 -1.20 17.23 -6.39
C GLU A 145 -1.55 18.01 -5.12
N GLN A 146 -0.55 18.19 -4.24
CA GLN A 146 -0.64 19.00 -3.05
C GLN A 146 0.36 20.15 -3.15
N ARG A 147 -0.03 21.34 -2.68
CA ARG A 147 0.82 22.52 -2.76
C ARG A 147 2.11 22.30 -1.94
N GLY A 148 3.25 22.29 -2.62
CA GLY A 148 4.56 22.03 -1.99
C GLY A 148 4.88 20.54 -1.77
N GLY A 149 4.02 19.63 -2.24
CA GLY A 149 4.26 18.18 -2.21
C GLY A 149 4.97 17.67 -3.46
N TYR A 150 4.83 16.36 -3.70
CA TYR A 150 5.37 15.72 -4.90
C TYR A 150 4.64 16.16 -6.17
N ALA A 151 5.34 16.04 -7.31
CA ALA A 151 4.75 16.21 -8.63
C ALA A 151 3.65 15.16 -8.86
N ARG A 152 2.64 15.52 -9.64
CA ARG A 152 1.56 14.59 -10.00
C ARG A 152 2.07 13.53 -10.99
N CYS A 153 1.74 12.28 -10.75
CA CYS A 153 2.07 11.18 -11.67
C CYS A 153 1.50 11.46 -13.09
N PRO A 154 2.25 11.15 -14.17
CA PRO A 154 3.49 10.36 -14.23
C PRO A 154 4.79 11.18 -14.06
N ALA A 155 4.72 12.47 -13.73
CA ALA A 155 5.91 13.27 -13.44
C ALA A 155 6.40 12.99 -12.02
N TYR A 156 7.71 12.81 -11.85
CA TYR A 156 8.32 12.49 -10.56
C TYR A 156 9.11 13.67 -10.03
N THR A 157 8.97 13.95 -8.73
CA THR A 157 9.90 14.80 -7.99
C THR A 157 11.17 13.99 -7.71
N PRO A 158 12.36 14.47 -8.11
CA PRO A 158 13.59 13.72 -7.96
C PRO A 158 14.11 13.74 -6.52
N ASN A 159 14.81 12.67 -6.13
CA ASN A 159 15.57 12.60 -4.86
C ASN A 159 14.72 12.99 -3.63
N THR A 160 13.54 12.38 -3.49
CA THR A 160 12.59 12.71 -2.42
C THR A 160 12.82 11.90 -1.16
N ALA A 161 13.39 10.70 -1.29
CA ALA A 161 13.56 9.77 -0.19
C ALA A 161 14.62 8.71 -0.49
N TYR A 162 14.99 7.95 0.54
CA TYR A 162 15.64 6.66 0.34
C TYR A 162 15.19 5.66 1.39
N PHE A 163 15.38 4.38 1.09
CA PHE A 163 15.13 3.29 2.02
C PHE A 163 16.43 2.59 2.43
N VAL A 164 16.45 2.10 3.67
CA VAL A 164 17.53 1.29 4.21
C VAL A 164 16.94 0.02 4.83
N ARG A 165 17.67 -1.09 4.71
CA ARG A 165 17.35 -2.32 5.42
C ARG A 165 17.93 -2.30 6.83
N SER A 166 17.07 -2.52 7.82
CA SER A 166 17.46 -2.75 9.21
C SER A 166 16.94 -4.12 9.64
N GLY A 167 17.76 -5.15 9.43
CA GLY A 167 17.35 -6.54 9.62
C GLY A 167 16.17 -6.91 8.72
N GLU A 168 15.06 -7.32 9.33
CA GLU A 168 13.83 -7.69 8.63
C GLU A 168 12.95 -6.48 8.26
N ARG A 169 13.29 -5.28 8.75
CA ARG A 169 12.49 -4.05 8.57
C ARG A 169 13.04 -3.12 7.49
N LEU A 170 12.15 -2.32 6.92
CA LEU A 170 12.46 -1.28 5.95
C LEU A 170 12.35 0.09 6.62
N VAL A 171 13.43 0.86 6.65
CA VAL A 171 13.45 2.22 7.21
C VAL A 171 13.31 3.21 6.07
N TRP A 172 12.32 4.11 6.16
CA TRP A 172 12.06 5.16 5.20
C TRP A 172 12.63 6.49 5.69
N TYR A 173 13.58 7.06 4.94
CA TYR A 173 14.10 8.41 5.16
C TYR A 173 13.51 9.37 4.12
N ARG A 174 12.94 10.49 4.58
CA ARG A 174 12.39 11.55 3.72
C ARG A 174 13.36 12.70 3.58
N ARG A 175 13.36 13.35 2.42
CA ARG A 175 14.14 14.55 2.14
C ARG A 175 13.22 15.74 1.94
N GLU A 176 13.42 16.78 2.73
CA GLU A 176 12.69 18.04 2.61
C GLU A 176 13.68 19.21 2.55
N GLY A 177 13.91 19.74 1.35
CA GLY A 177 14.98 20.69 1.11
C GLY A 177 16.36 20.05 1.36
N GLU A 178 17.11 20.61 2.31
CA GLU A 178 18.42 20.09 2.72
C GLU A 178 18.34 19.10 3.90
N MET A 179 17.15 18.95 4.51
CA MET A 179 16.96 18.08 5.67
C MET A 179 16.67 16.65 5.25
N VAL A 180 17.18 15.70 6.04
CA VAL A 180 16.97 14.26 5.87
C VAL A 180 16.64 13.67 7.22
N ASP A 181 15.42 13.17 7.36
CA ASP A 181 14.93 12.61 8.61
C ASP A 181 14.50 11.16 8.43
N GLU A 182 14.75 10.35 9.47
CA GLU A 182 14.11 9.05 9.59
C GLU A 182 12.63 9.27 9.80
N TYR A 183 11.82 8.81 8.87
CA TYR A 183 10.38 9.02 8.91
C TYR A 183 9.68 7.88 9.65
N LEU A 184 9.87 6.65 9.17
CA LEU A 184 9.22 5.46 9.73
C LEU A 184 10.07 4.21 9.54
N THR A 185 9.88 3.27 10.46
CA THR A 185 10.31 1.88 10.28
C THR A 185 9.07 1.03 9.95
N LEU A 186 9.17 0.26 8.87
CA LEU A 186 8.09 -0.54 8.29
C LEU A 186 8.41 -2.03 8.44
N ASP A 187 7.40 -2.81 8.81
CA ASP A 187 7.47 -4.27 8.85
C ASP A 187 7.02 -4.87 7.51
N ARG A 188 7.42 -6.11 7.23
CA ARG A 188 6.90 -6.83 6.06
C ARG A 188 5.40 -7.03 6.25
N GLN A 189 4.62 -6.70 5.23
CA GLN A 189 3.20 -7.01 5.18
C GLN A 189 2.98 -8.20 4.26
N PRO A 190 2.16 -9.19 4.65
CA PRO A 190 1.60 -10.11 3.68
C PRO A 190 0.73 -9.32 2.70
N ALA A 191 0.88 -9.58 1.40
CA ALA A 191 0.15 -8.89 0.33
C ALA A 191 -1.35 -8.73 0.66
N ASN A 192 -1.89 -7.53 0.46
CA ASN A 192 -3.30 -7.15 0.70
C ASN A 192 -3.80 -7.14 2.15
N GLN A 193 -2.94 -6.93 3.15
CA GLN A 193 -3.41 -6.67 4.52
C GLN A 193 -3.31 -5.19 4.88
N VAL A 194 -4.37 -4.68 5.51
CA VAL A 194 -4.32 -3.47 6.34
C VAL A 194 -3.26 -3.76 7.41
N PRO A 195 -2.28 -2.86 7.65
CA PRO A 195 -1.18 -3.19 8.54
C PRO A 195 -1.73 -3.61 9.89
N VAL A 196 -1.19 -4.72 10.41
CA VAL A 196 -1.63 -5.32 11.67
C VAL A 196 -1.39 -4.28 12.76
N THR A 197 -2.46 -3.74 13.32
CA THR A 197 -2.37 -2.91 14.52
C THR A 197 -1.92 -3.82 15.65
N ASP A 198 -0.74 -3.56 16.20
CA ASP A 198 -0.28 -4.29 17.38
C ASP A 198 -1.34 -4.14 18.46
N SER A 199 -1.89 -5.27 18.92
CA SER A 199 -3.02 -5.29 19.86
C SER A 199 -2.61 -4.83 21.27
N GLU A 200 -1.33 -4.52 21.47
CA GLU A 200 -0.73 -4.01 22.71
C GLU A 200 -0.24 -2.55 22.57
N GLU A 201 -0.68 -1.84 21.53
CA GLU A 201 -0.26 -0.46 21.32
C GLU A 201 -0.75 0.45 22.45
N VAL A 202 0.19 0.85 23.31
CA VAL A 202 0.00 1.86 24.36
C VAL A 202 0.35 3.21 23.76
N CYS A 203 -0.63 4.10 23.72
CA CYS A 203 -0.42 5.48 23.33
C CYS A 203 0.05 6.28 24.54
N ASP A 204 1.30 6.75 24.53
CA ASP A 204 1.75 7.73 25.52
C ASP A 204 0.95 9.02 25.32
N GLU A 205 0.44 9.62 26.39
CA GLU A 205 -0.41 10.83 26.35
C GLU A 205 0.36 12.11 26.03
#